data_AF-A0A378JEM8-F1
#
_entry.id   AF-A0A378JEM8-F1
#
_cell.length_a   1.000
_cell.length_b   1.000
_cell.length_c   1.000
_cell.angle_alpha   90.00
_cell.angle_beta   90.00
_cell.angle_gamma   90.00
#
_symmetry.space_group_name_H-M   'P 1'
#
loop_
_entity.id
_entity.type
_entity.pdbx_description
1 polymer ?
#
loop_
_entity_poly.entity_id
_entity_poly.type
_entity_poly.pdbx_seq_one_letter_code
_entity_poly.pdbx_strand_id
1 'polypeptide(L)'
;MPTGAVFKGGLELKFFEQMEFEDVDGVESSQQEAILARNILRFFTMGWTESWTQFLTPSVLYSFFVERNSNLLREVRFAMQQGFLVLFKQLHEKALTPEQGEQVQLYLSNCLCMLPYSDLTPYESFKIPQYIAGHWELVEYQVTPIELTATSGWRSLFIYDHDRVFAYGLEPLFQKNAESHLIFMGTTYPAGQGFLTQIRTDAKGVESVGSSLYQIGRERIHEWLSQQENTIHVCGVSLGGALSLLLAIDKGNYKLSRIDALNPPGLYDPLFKSGYDYWDELSEKPKVVIQKQGDDPVSAFGVWKKDWEILQVTPPKDKQGPNAFCDHCLNYAGFAETEFRYVAAEYDNRKRNTSYNLINALARTFVYYNFLVPYTYVFRPLGYFVLNKFFIREDNRTVENNSELAKIHRPTLLRNPTMDMYNTNNSIEMDLTYKQISTYYKVMRCLVKKKDYLSNQESESKHVQDMSKRTLLEKSLAHQGSDVVVSFKATKAKAAHIKHTLTLIHQIGFDNQEYLKRTLEKSYQSYCLGKQSS
;
A
#
# COMPACT_ATOMS: atom_id res chain seq x y z
N MET A 1 33.60 10.55 -9.01
CA MET A 1 33.98 9.13 -8.90
C MET A 1 32.73 8.36 -8.47
N PRO A 2 32.38 7.21 -9.07
CA PRO A 2 31.45 6.28 -8.41
C PRO A 2 32.01 5.97 -7.02
N THR A 3 31.16 5.92 -6.00
CA THR A 3 31.58 5.58 -4.63
C THR A 3 32.01 4.11 -4.49
N GLY A 4 31.88 3.31 -5.56
CA GLY A 4 32.76 2.17 -5.82
C GLY A 4 32.43 0.88 -5.07
N ALA A 5 31.52 0.91 -4.11
CA ALA A 5 31.02 -0.30 -3.47
C ALA A 5 30.07 -1.04 -4.43
N VAL A 6 30.49 -2.24 -4.83
CA VAL A 6 29.70 -3.20 -5.57
C VAL A 6 29.56 -4.43 -4.69
N PHE A 7 28.34 -4.94 -4.54
CA PHE A 7 28.11 -6.23 -3.93
C PHE A 7 27.26 -7.11 -4.83
N LYS A 8 27.43 -8.41 -4.71
CA LYS A 8 26.51 -9.40 -5.28
C LYS A 8 25.51 -9.78 -4.21
N GLY A 9 24.24 -9.97 -4.57
CA GLY A 9 23.20 -10.30 -3.61
C GLY A 9 23.55 -11.53 -2.77
N GLY A 10 23.94 -12.62 -3.44
CA GLY A 10 24.37 -13.86 -2.79
C GLY A 10 23.23 -14.73 -2.24
N LEU A 11 21.97 -14.29 -2.34
CA LEU A 11 20.78 -15.11 -2.06
C LEU A 11 19.95 -15.31 -3.32
N GLU A 12 19.44 -16.53 -3.50
CA GLU A 12 18.41 -16.86 -4.47
C GLU A 12 17.05 -16.83 -3.76
N LEU A 13 16.37 -15.69 -3.82
CA LEU A 13 15.07 -15.45 -3.20
C LEU A 13 13.96 -15.76 -4.20
N LYS A 14 13.11 -16.72 -3.83
CA LYS A 14 11.98 -17.12 -4.66
C LYS A 14 10.67 -16.62 -4.07
N PHE A 15 9.77 -16.08 -4.89
CA PHE A 15 8.40 -15.78 -4.44
C PHE A 15 7.50 -17.01 -4.51
N PHE A 16 7.79 -17.96 -5.39
CA PHE A 16 7.10 -19.26 -5.46
C PHE A 16 8.11 -20.41 -5.49
N GLU A 17 7.71 -21.60 -5.06
CA GLU A 17 8.63 -22.76 -5.02
C GLU A 17 9.16 -23.13 -6.41
N GLN A 18 8.31 -22.98 -7.44
CA GLN A 18 8.61 -23.24 -8.85
C GLN A 18 8.68 -21.93 -9.65
N MET A 19 9.66 -21.85 -10.54
CA MET A 19 9.90 -20.67 -11.39
C MET A 19 9.07 -20.73 -12.68
N GLU A 20 8.78 -21.94 -13.15
CA GLU A 20 8.00 -22.22 -14.33
C GLU A 20 6.56 -21.76 -14.16
N PHE A 21 5.94 -21.34 -15.26
CA PHE A 21 4.52 -21.03 -15.27
C PHE A 21 3.71 -22.32 -15.19
N GLU A 22 2.63 -22.25 -14.42
CA GLU A 22 1.65 -23.31 -14.33
C GLU A 22 0.75 -23.28 -15.56
N ASP A 23 0.47 -24.45 -16.14
CA ASP A 23 -0.41 -24.59 -17.29
C ASP A 23 -1.87 -24.37 -16.89
N VAL A 24 -2.65 -23.77 -17.79
CA VAL A 24 -4.09 -23.54 -17.65
C VAL A 24 -4.92 -24.49 -18.53
N ASP A 25 -4.28 -25.19 -19.48
CA ASP A 25 -4.95 -26.09 -20.40
C ASP A 25 -5.51 -27.31 -19.65
N GLY A 26 -6.79 -27.61 -19.88
CA GLY A 26 -7.48 -28.73 -19.23
C GLY A 26 -7.82 -28.51 -17.75
N VAL A 27 -7.54 -27.33 -17.18
CA VAL A 27 -7.91 -26.97 -15.81
C VAL A 27 -9.33 -26.42 -15.75
N GLU A 28 -10.09 -26.78 -14.70
CA GLU A 28 -11.43 -26.23 -14.47
C GLU A 28 -11.40 -24.70 -14.38
N SER A 29 -12.39 -24.03 -14.97
CA SER A 29 -12.48 -22.56 -15.01
C SER A 29 -12.37 -21.91 -13.62
N SER A 30 -12.86 -22.57 -12.57
CA SER A 30 -12.81 -22.12 -11.17
C SER A 30 -11.39 -22.01 -10.60
N GLN A 31 -10.43 -22.75 -11.15
CA GLN A 31 -9.04 -22.80 -10.68
C GLN A 31 -8.08 -22.00 -11.58
N GLN A 32 -8.50 -21.69 -12.81
CA GLN A 32 -7.69 -20.95 -13.77
C GLN A 32 -7.26 -19.57 -13.25
N GLU A 33 -8.16 -18.83 -12.59
CA GLU A 33 -7.82 -17.50 -12.06
C GLU A 33 -6.72 -17.55 -10.99
N ALA A 34 -6.70 -18.59 -10.16
CA ALA A 34 -5.66 -18.78 -9.16
C ALA A 34 -4.29 -19.11 -9.80
N ILE A 35 -4.29 -19.92 -10.86
CA ILE A 35 -3.09 -20.21 -11.66
C ILE A 35 -2.57 -18.94 -12.34
N LEU A 36 -3.47 -18.20 -13.01
CA LEU A 36 -3.12 -16.93 -13.66
C LEU A 36 -2.56 -15.92 -12.66
N ALA A 37 -3.14 -15.79 -11.48
CA ALA A 37 -2.64 -14.93 -10.41
C ALA A 37 -1.19 -15.28 -10.00
N ARG A 38 -0.88 -16.56 -9.82
CA ARG A 38 0.50 -17.00 -9.52
C ARG A 38 1.45 -16.73 -10.68
N ASN A 39 1.04 -16.99 -11.92
CA ASN A 39 1.86 -16.72 -13.11
C ASN A 39 2.14 -15.23 -13.32
N ILE A 40 1.15 -14.35 -13.08
CA ILE A 40 1.34 -12.89 -13.06
C ILE A 40 2.48 -12.54 -12.10
N LEU A 41 2.42 -13.03 -10.88
CA LEU A 41 3.40 -12.71 -9.86
C LEU A 41 4.76 -13.35 -10.13
N ARG A 42 4.83 -14.57 -10.68
CA ARG A 42 6.08 -15.18 -11.14
C ARG A 42 6.77 -14.30 -12.17
N PHE A 43 6.03 -13.80 -13.16
CA PHE A 43 6.58 -12.91 -14.18
C PHE A 43 7.25 -11.69 -13.54
N PHE A 44 6.57 -11.00 -12.62
CA PHE A 44 7.12 -9.77 -12.02
C PHE A 44 8.20 -10.01 -10.95
N THR A 45 8.11 -11.11 -10.18
CA THR A 45 8.95 -11.32 -8.99
C THR A 45 10.10 -12.31 -9.19
N MET A 46 10.03 -13.18 -10.20
CA MET A 46 11.02 -14.23 -10.45
C MET A 46 11.79 -14.03 -11.77
N GLY A 47 11.71 -12.82 -12.33
CA GLY A 47 12.48 -12.36 -13.50
C GLY A 47 12.02 -12.95 -14.83
N TRP A 48 12.81 -12.69 -15.86
CA TRP A 48 12.49 -13.14 -17.21
C TRP A 48 12.64 -14.64 -17.39
N THR A 49 11.76 -15.23 -18.20
CA THR A 49 11.80 -16.62 -18.64
C THR A 49 11.49 -16.69 -20.14
N GLU A 50 12.11 -17.63 -20.85
CA GLU A 50 11.80 -17.88 -22.27
C GLU A 50 10.33 -18.25 -22.50
N SER A 51 9.67 -18.82 -21.49
CA SER A 51 8.26 -19.20 -21.51
C SER A 51 7.28 -18.04 -21.26
N TRP A 52 7.74 -16.79 -21.25
CA TRP A 52 6.92 -15.62 -20.90
C TRP A 52 5.65 -15.49 -21.75
N THR A 53 5.64 -15.98 -22.99
CA THR A 53 4.46 -15.92 -23.87
C THR A 53 3.29 -16.74 -23.35
N GLN A 54 3.53 -17.77 -22.53
CA GLN A 54 2.47 -18.56 -21.88
C GLN A 54 1.64 -17.72 -20.90
N PHE A 55 2.16 -16.57 -20.45
CA PHE A 55 1.43 -15.61 -19.64
C PHE A 55 0.40 -14.78 -20.46
N LEU A 56 0.60 -14.60 -21.77
CA LEU A 56 -0.25 -13.77 -22.63
C LEU A 56 -1.55 -14.47 -23.05
N THR A 57 -2.38 -14.84 -22.08
CA THR A 57 -3.70 -15.42 -22.35
C THR A 57 -4.72 -14.33 -22.70
N PRO A 58 -5.79 -14.65 -23.48
CA PRO A 58 -6.86 -13.71 -23.75
C PRO A 58 -7.50 -13.12 -22.48
N SER A 59 -7.65 -13.93 -21.43
CA SER A 59 -8.19 -13.49 -20.14
C SER A 59 -7.30 -12.47 -19.45
N VAL A 60 -5.98 -12.65 -19.49
CA VAL A 60 -5.00 -11.68 -18.96
C VAL A 60 -5.04 -10.39 -19.77
N LEU A 61 -5.01 -10.47 -21.10
CA LEU A 61 -5.07 -9.31 -21.98
C LEU A 61 -6.37 -8.52 -21.78
N TYR A 62 -7.51 -9.20 -21.72
CA TYR A 62 -8.80 -8.56 -21.45
C TYR A 62 -8.82 -7.88 -20.08
N SER A 63 -8.30 -8.56 -19.05
CA SER A 63 -8.22 -8.01 -17.68
C SER A 63 -7.33 -6.77 -17.57
N PHE A 64 -6.31 -6.69 -18.42
CA PHE A 64 -5.33 -5.60 -18.43
C PHE A 64 -5.77 -4.41 -19.29
N PHE A 65 -6.39 -4.66 -20.45
CA PHE A 65 -6.69 -3.63 -21.44
C PHE A 65 -8.16 -3.20 -21.51
N VAL A 66 -9.10 -4.04 -21.05
CA VAL A 66 -10.54 -3.83 -21.28
C VAL A 66 -11.30 -3.64 -19.97
N GLU A 67 -11.36 -4.68 -19.13
CA GLU A 67 -12.19 -4.65 -17.92
C GLU A 67 -11.54 -5.44 -16.78
N ARG A 68 -11.59 -4.87 -15.57
CA ARG A 68 -11.01 -5.50 -14.38
C ARG A 68 -11.79 -6.75 -13.96
N ASN A 69 -11.09 -7.87 -13.86
CA ASN A 69 -11.63 -9.09 -13.27
C ASN A 69 -11.40 -9.09 -11.73
N SER A 70 -12.48 -8.91 -10.97
CA SER A 70 -12.44 -8.86 -9.50
C SER A 70 -12.07 -10.20 -8.85
N ASN A 71 -12.41 -11.33 -9.45
CA ASN A 71 -12.02 -12.64 -8.95
C ASN A 71 -10.52 -12.88 -9.16
N LEU A 72 -10.00 -12.58 -10.35
CA LEU A 72 -8.56 -12.63 -10.62
C LEU A 72 -7.79 -11.77 -9.62
N LEU A 73 -8.24 -10.53 -9.36
CA LEU A 73 -7.56 -9.64 -8.41
C LEU A 73 -7.65 -10.14 -6.96
N ARG A 74 -8.75 -10.81 -6.56
CA ARG A 74 -8.82 -11.56 -5.29
C ARG A 74 -7.76 -12.66 -5.23
N GLU A 75 -7.59 -13.43 -6.29
CA GLU A 75 -6.58 -14.48 -6.36
C GLU A 75 -5.15 -13.91 -6.38
N VAL A 76 -4.91 -12.74 -6.99
CA VAL A 76 -3.60 -12.05 -6.92
C VAL A 76 -3.28 -11.67 -5.47
N ARG A 77 -4.24 -11.16 -4.68
CA ARG A 77 -4.02 -10.91 -3.24
C ARG A 77 -3.65 -12.18 -2.49
N PHE A 78 -4.33 -13.29 -2.78
CA PHE A 78 -4.03 -14.57 -2.15
C PHE A 78 -2.64 -15.09 -2.55
N ALA A 79 -2.29 -15.01 -3.83
CA ALA A 79 -0.98 -15.41 -4.33
C ALA A 79 0.16 -14.53 -3.77
N MET A 80 -0.06 -13.24 -3.55
CA MET A 80 0.87 -12.36 -2.83
C MET A 80 1.10 -12.87 -1.39
N GLN A 81 0.03 -13.23 -0.67
CA GLN A 81 0.15 -13.82 0.65
C GLN A 81 0.95 -15.14 0.62
N GLN A 82 0.70 -16.01 -0.35
CA GLN A 82 1.47 -17.25 -0.52
C GLN A 82 2.95 -16.95 -0.73
N GLY A 83 3.29 -15.97 -1.57
CA GLY A 83 4.68 -15.65 -1.84
C GLY A 83 5.44 -15.07 -0.65
N PHE A 84 4.77 -14.25 0.18
CA PHE A 84 5.35 -13.81 1.46
C PHE A 84 5.62 -14.97 2.43
N LEU A 85 4.77 -16.00 2.44
CA LEU A 85 4.98 -17.20 3.27
C LEU A 85 6.17 -18.03 2.77
N VAL A 86 6.29 -18.18 1.45
CA VAL A 86 7.42 -18.87 0.80
C VAL A 86 8.73 -18.13 1.07
N LEU A 87 8.71 -16.79 0.99
CA LEU A 87 9.86 -15.96 1.33
C LEU A 87 10.23 -16.07 2.82
N PHE A 88 9.24 -16.04 3.73
CA PHE A 88 9.49 -16.25 5.16
C PHE A 88 10.18 -17.59 5.44
N LYS A 89 9.70 -18.69 4.84
CA LYS A 89 10.30 -20.03 4.99
C LYS A 89 11.76 -20.05 4.53
N GLN A 90 12.13 -19.25 3.54
CA GLN A 90 13.52 -19.13 3.08
C GLN A 90 14.40 -18.30 4.03
N LEU A 91 13.84 -17.40 4.83
CA LEU A 91 14.56 -16.47 5.70
C LEU A 91 14.58 -16.89 7.17
N HIS A 92 13.57 -17.65 7.60
CA HIS A 92 13.43 -18.12 8.97
C HIS A 92 14.71 -18.83 9.44
N GLU A 93 15.18 -18.47 10.63
CA GLU A 93 16.41 -18.99 11.27
C GLU A 93 17.74 -18.71 10.53
N LYS A 94 17.73 -17.92 9.44
CA LYS A 94 18.99 -17.55 8.76
C LYS A 94 19.63 -16.31 9.37
N ALA A 95 20.92 -16.41 9.67
CA ALA A 95 21.80 -15.26 9.87
C ALA A 95 22.29 -14.76 8.51
N LEU A 96 21.96 -13.52 8.17
CA LEU A 96 22.34 -12.89 6.90
C LEU A 96 23.54 -11.97 7.10
N THR A 97 24.41 -11.86 6.10
CA THR A 97 25.39 -10.78 6.05
C THR A 97 24.69 -9.43 5.82
N PRO A 98 25.33 -8.27 6.08
CA PRO A 98 24.73 -6.97 5.78
C PRO A 98 24.29 -6.81 4.32
N GLU A 99 25.06 -7.33 3.36
CA GLU A 99 24.76 -7.28 1.93
C GLU A 99 23.54 -8.15 1.58
N GLN A 100 23.47 -9.35 2.15
CA GLN A 100 22.32 -10.25 2.01
C GLN A 100 21.06 -9.64 2.65
N GLY A 101 21.21 -8.97 3.80
CA GLY A 101 20.13 -8.23 4.44
C GLY A 101 19.61 -7.08 3.58
N GLU A 102 20.51 -6.31 2.97
CA GLU A 102 20.14 -5.25 2.02
C GLU A 102 19.45 -5.83 0.78
N GLN A 103 19.95 -6.95 0.21
CA GLN A 103 19.28 -7.64 -0.91
C GLN A 103 17.84 -8.03 -0.55
N VAL A 104 17.63 -8.66 0.62
CA VAL A 104 16.29 -9.05 1.07
C VAL A 104 15.38 -7.84 1.23
N GLN A 105 15.89 -6.75 1.82
CA GLN A 105 15.12 -5.52 1.95
C GLN A 105 14.68 -4.97 0.59
N LEU A 106 15.59 -4.86 -0.38
CA LEU A 106 15.28 -4.37 -1.72
C LEU A 106 14.25 -5.27 -2.42
N TYR A 107 14.43 -6.60 -2.34
CA TYR A 107 13.51 -7.56 -2.93
C TYR A 107 12.12 -7.48 -2.31
N LEU A 108 12.04 -7.41 -0.98
CA LEU A 108 10.77 -7.32 -0.25
C LEU A 108 10.05 -6.00 -0.55
N SER A 109 10.76 -4.88 -0.58
CA SER A 109 10.21 -3.58 -0.99
C SER A 109 9.64 -3.62 -2.40
N ASN A 110 10.35 -4.27 -3.35
CA ASN A 110 9.87 -4.44 -4.72
C ASN A 110 8.60 -5.31 -4.77
N CYS A 111 8.51 -6.38 -3.97
CA CYS A 111 7.28 -7.16 -3.83
C CYS A 111 6.13 -6.34 -3.23
N LEU A 112 6.39 -5.52 -2.20
CA LEU A 112 5.39 -4.65 -1.59
C LEU A 112 4.86 -3.61 -2.60
N CYS A 113 5.71 -3.05 -3.45
CA CYS A 113 5.31 -2.15 -4.53
C CYS A 113 4.28 -2.76 -5.50
N MET A 114 4.18 -4.10 -5.56
CA MET A 114 3.22 -4.79 -6.42
C MET A 114 1.84 -4.96 -5.79
N LEU A 115 1.72 -4.86 -4.45
CA LEU A 115 0.45 -5.04 -3.74
C LEU A 115 -0.67 -4.15 -4.32
N PRO A 116 -0.49 -2.83 -4.51
CA PRO A 116 -1.55 -1.94 -4.98
C PRO A 116 -2.25 -2.38 -6.27
N TYR A 117 -1.59 -3.15 -7.14
CA TYR A 117 -2.15 -3.64 -8.40
C TYR A 117 -3.18 -4.77 -8.25
N SER A 118 -3.34 -5.33 -7.04
CA SER A 118 -4.28 -6.41 -6.72
C SER A 118 -5.61 -5.95 -6.09
N ASP A 119 -5.90 -4.64 -6.13
CA ASP A 119 -7.02 -4.02 -5.41
C ASP A 119 -7.02 -4.31 -3.91
N LEU A 120 -6.03 -3.76 -3.20
CA LEU A 120 -5.91 -3.93 -1.76
C LEU A 120 -7.20 -3.50 -1.04
N THR A 121 -7.68 -4.37 -0.17
CA THR A 121 -8.93 -4.20 0.55
C THR A 121 -8.68 -4.02 2.05
N PRO A 122 -9.37 -3.08 2.73
CA PRO A 122 -9.21 -2.85 4.17
C PRO A 122 -9.82 -3.95 5.06
N TYR A 123 -10.43 -4.97 4.46
CA TYR A 123 -11.12 -6.05 5.20
C TYR A 123 -10.30 -7.34 5.29
N GLU A 124 -9.15 -7.39 4.60
CA GLU A 124 -8.20 -8.49 4.66
C GLU A 124 -6.91 -8.06 5.39
N SER A 125 -6.23 -9.01 6.02
CA SER A 125 -4.90 -8.81 6.60
C SER A 125 -3.83 -9.57 5.81
N PHE A 126 -2.63 -8.99 5.74
CA PHE A 126 -1.47 -9.60 5.09
C PHE A 126 -0.38 -9.92 6.10
N LYS A 127 0.23 -11.08 5.95
CA LYS A 127 1.39 -11.52 6.72
C LYS A 127 2.66 -11.34 5.90
N ILE A 128 3.57 -10.49 6.35
CA ILE A 128 4.77 -10.06 5.63
C ILE A 128 6.01 -10.35 6.50
N PRO A 129 7.09 -10.95 5.95
CA PRO A 129 8.35 -11.15 6.66
C PRO A 129 8.97 -9.81 7.08
N GLN A 130 9.45 -9.69 8.31
CA GLN A 130 10.24 -8.56 8.75
C GLN A 130 11.34 -9.02 9.72
N TYR A 131 12.51 -8.38 9.65
CA TYR A 131 13.60 -8.66 10.58
C TYR A 131 13.47 -7.74 11.80
N ILE A 132 13.12 -8.31 12.95
CA ILE A 132 12.83 -7.59 14.18
C ILE A 132 13.70 -8.17 15.29
N ALA A 133 14.39 -7.30 16.04
CA ALA A 133 15.18 -7.70 17.20
C ALA A 133 16.11 -8.92 16.95
N GLY A 134 16.77 -8.98 15.79
CA GLY A 134 17.74 -10.02 15.46
C GLY A 134 17.18 -11.31 14.88
N HIS A 135 15.89 -11.39 14.57
CA HIS A 135 15.29 -12.57 13.94
C HIS A 135 14.18 -12.22 12.96
N TRP A 136 13.88 -13.14 12.05
CA TRP A 136 12.78 -13.02 11.09
C TRP A 136 11.45 -13.41 11.73
N GLU A 137 10.50 -12.50 11.71
CA GLU A 137 9.11 -12.73 12.12
C GLU A 137 8.16 -12.52 10.96
N LEU A 138 7.01 -13.20 11.00
CA LEU A 138 5.93 -13.00 10.05
C LEU A 138 4.89 -12.08 10.67
N VAL A 139 4.96 -10.79 10.34
CA VAL A 139 4.12 -9.75 10.93
C VAL A 139 2.80 -9.64 10.17
N GLU A 140 1.69 -9.61 10.91
CA GLU A 140 0.36 -9.45 10.33
C GLU A 140 -0.07 -7.97 10.33
N TYR A 141 -0.48 -7.48 9.16
CA TYR A 141 -0.81 -6.10 8.87
C TYR A 141 -2.27 -5.92 8.49
N GLN A 142 -2.86 -4.82 8.95
CA GLN A 142 -4.11 -4.28 8.44
C GLN A 142 -3.85 -3.27 7.32
N VAL A 143 -4.69 -3.29 6.29
CA VAL A 143 -4.63 -2.37 5.16
C VAL A 143 -5.50 -1.13 5.42
N THR A 144 -4.97 0.06 5.15
CA THR A 144 -5.68 1.33 5.15
C THR A 144 -5.50 2.04 3.81
N PRO A 145 -6.53 2.08 2.93
CA PRO A 145 -6.48 2.87 1.71
C PRO A 145 -6.47 4.37 2.01
N ILE A 146 -5.57 5.11 1.35
CA ILE A 146 -5.40 6.56 1.49
C ILE A 146 -5.61 7.19 0.12
N GLU A 147 -6.73 7.88 -0.08
CA GLU A 147 -7.05 8.49 -1.36
C GLU A 147 -6.15 9.72 -1.66
N LEU A 148 -5.59 9.75 -2.87
CA LEU A 148 -4.72 10.82 -3.36
C LEU A 148 -5.45 11.80 -4.29
N THR A 149 -6.61 11.41 -4.80
CA THR A 149 -7.46 12.24 -5.67
C THR A 149 -8.34 13.21 -4.90
N ALA A 150 -8.83 14.24 -5.58
CA ALA A 150 -9.68 15.26 -4.96
C ALA A 150 -11.03 14.65 -4.57
N THR A 151 -11.40 14.73 -3.28
CA THR A 151 -12.68 14.26 -2.75
C THR A 151 -13.69 15.38 -2.54
N SER A 152 -13.28 16.64 -2.69
CA SER A 152 -14.13 17.81 -2.56
C SER A 152 -13.70 18.93 -3.52
N GLY A 153 -14.57 19.95 -3.64
CA GLY A 153 -14.33 21.14 -4.47
C GLY A 153 -14.51 20.89 -5.97
N TRP A 154 -14.16 21.89 -6.79
CA TRP A 154 -14.36 21.84 -8.25
C TRP A 154 -13.68 20.65 -8.92
N ARG A 155 -12.47 20.27 -8.47
CA ARG A 155 -11.72 19.16 -9.08
C ARG A 155 -12.42 17.82 -8.91
N SER A 156 -13.11 17.58 -7.78
CA SER A 156 -13.80 16.31 -7.54
C SER A 156 -14.97 16.08 -8.49
N LEU A 157 -15.52 17.12 -9.11
CA LEU A 157 -16.58 17.00 -10.13
C LEU A 157 -16.13 16.27 -11.41
N PHE A 158 -14.81 16.18 -11.64
CA PHE A 158 -14.21 15.52 -12.81
C PHE A 158 -13.49 14.22 -12.44
N ILE A 159 -13.63 13.76 -11.19
CA ILE A 159 -13.06 12.50 -10.71
C ILE A 159 -14.20 11.48 -10.65
N TYR A 160 -14.14 10.49 -11.53
CA TYR A 160 -15.05 9.35 -11.50
C TYR A 160 -14.48 8.24 -10.62
N ASP A 161 -15.30 7.24 -10.28
CA ASP A 161 -14.88 6.14 -9.40
C ASP A 161 -13.59 5.44 -9.89
N HIS A 162 -13.43 5.21 -11.19
CA HIS A 162 -12.24 4.60 -11.80
C HIS A 162 -11.02 5.54 -11.93
N ASP A 163 -11.18 6.84 -11.66
CA ASP A 163 -10.06 7.81 -11.68
C ASP A 163 -9.34 7.92 -10.34
N ARG A 164 -9.97 7.41 -9.27
CA ARG A 164 -9.46 7.57 -7.91
C ARG A 164 -8.12 6.87 -7.78
N VAL A 165 -7.13 7.53 -7.19
CA VAL A 165 -5.77 7.00 -7.00
C VAL A 165 -5.52 6.88 -5.52
N PHE A 166 -4.81 5.84 -5.10
CA PHE A 166 -4.59 5.53 -3.68
C PHE A 166 -3.12 5.28 -3.36
N ALA A 167 -2.73 5.62 -2.15
CA ALA A 167 -1.64 4.97 -1.43
C ALA A 167 -2.24 3.98 -0.43
N TYR A 168 -1.43 3.06 0.10
CA TYR A 168 -1.88 2.06 1.05
C TYR A 168 -0.96 2.05 2.27
N GLY A 169 -1.53 2.34 3.43
CA GLY A 169 -0.89 2.15 4.72
C GLY A 169 -1.08 0.71 5.20
N LEU A 170 0.00 0.07 5.64
CA LEU A 170 -0.01 -1.23 6.31
C LEU A 170 0.42 -1.01 7.76
N GLU A 171 -0.50 -1.26 8.68
CA GLU A 171 -0.26 -1.10 10.13
C GLU A 171 -0.14 -2.48 10.81
N PRO A 172 0.92 -2.75 11.57
CA PRO A 172 1.05 -3.99 12.33
C PRO A 172 -0.09 -4.17 13.32
N LEU A 173 -0.80 -5.29 13.25
CA LEU A 173 -1.93 -5.54 14.14
C LEU A 173 -1.49 -5.90 15.56
N PHE A 174 -0.44 -6.72 15.67
CA PHE A 174 -0.08 -7.38 16.93
C PHE A 174 1.39 -7.23 17.35
N GLN A 175 2.26 -6.73 16.47
CA GLN A 175 3.69 -6.57 16.75
C GLN A 175 4.07 -5.08 16.88
N LYS A 176 4.41 -4.65 18.10
CA LYS A 176 4.71 -3.23 18.42
C LYS A 176 6.10 -2.77 17.96
N ASN A 177 7.01 -3.70 17.71
CA ASN A 177 8.35 -3.37 17.24
C ASN A 177 8.45 -3.45 15.72
N ALA A 178 7.36 -3.80 15.04
CA ALA A 178 7.35 -3.91 13.60
C ALA A 178 7.17 -2.53 12.96
N GLU A 179 7.87 -2.28 11.87
CA GLU A 179 7.65 -1.07 11.08
C GLU A 179 6.29 -1.11 10.38
N SER A 180 5.62 0.03 10.34
CA SER A 180 4.49 0.24 9.42
C SER A 180 5.01 0.44 8.00
N HIS A 181 4.19 0.13 6.99
CA HIS A 181 4.55 0.36 5.59
C HIS A 181 3.61 1.38 4.93
N LEU A 182 4.15 2.33 4.18
CA LEU A 182 3.38 3.16 3.27
C LEU A 182 3.75 2.83 1.83
N ILE A 183 2.79 2.37 1.06
CA ILE A 183 3.00 1.94 -0.32
C ILE A 183 2.29 2.91 -1.26
N PHE A 184 3.07 3.62 -2.07
CA PHE A 184 2.51 4.46 -3.11
C PHE A 184 2.27 3.64 -4.39
N MET A 185 1.04 3.70 -4.90
CA MET A 185 0.68 3.03 -6.15
C MET A 185 1.40 3.69 -7.33
N GLY A 186 2.13 2.88 -8.10
CA GLY A 186 2.69 3.29 -9.39
C GLY A 186 1.63 3.42 -10.47
N THR A 187 2.03 3.92 -11.64
CA THR A 187 1.14 3.98 -12.80
C THR A 187 0.66 2.57 -13.13
N THR A 188 -0.66 2.39 -13.13
CA THR A 188 -1.29 1.09 -13.33
C THR A 188 -1.48 0.75 -14.80
N TYR A 189 -2.11 -0.38 -15.05
CA TYR A 189 -2.45 -0.85 -16.39
C TYR A 189 -3.74 -0.17 -16.91
N PRO A 190 -4.02 -0.18 -18.23
CA PRO A 190 -5.11 0.59 -18.82
C PRO A 190 -6.50 0.38 -18.20
N ALA A 191 -6.86 -0.86 -17.86
CA ALA A 191 -8.10 -1.17 -17.16
C ALA A 191 -8.03 -0.87 -15.64
N GLY A 192 -6.83 -0.67 -15.09
CA GLY A 192 -6.56 -0.52 -13.67
C GLY A 192 -7.09 0.78 -13.05
N GLN A 193 -7.27 0.75 -11.73
CA GLN A 193 -7.78 1.88 -10.96
C GLN A 193 -6.87 3.12 -11.06
N GLY A 194 -7.41 4.24 -11.53
CA GLY A 194 -6.71 5.52 -11.54
C GLY A 194 -5.75 5.73 -12.70
N PHE A 195 -5.73 4.81 -13.69
CA PHE A 195 -4.79 4.84 -14.82
C PHE A 195 -4.69 6.20 -15.50
N LEU A 196 -5.83 6.75 -15.96
CA LEU A 196 -5.85 8.02 -16.67
C LEU A 196 -5.36 9.19 -15.80
N THR A 197 -5.74 9.20 -14.53
CA THR A 197 -5.29 10.21 -13.56
C THR A 197 -3.78 10.17 -13.39
N GLN A 198 -3.21 8.97 -13.28
CA GLN A 198 -1.76 8.77 -13.14
C GLN A 198 -1.01 9.21 -14.40
N ILE A 199 -1.46 8.80 -15.60
CA ILE A 199 -0.89 9.28 -16.87
C ILE A 199 -0.92 10.81 -16.97
N ARG A 200 -2.02 11.42 -16.54
CA ARG A 200 -2.15 12.87 -16.50
C ARG A 200 -1.15 13.51 -15.55
N THR A 201 -0.93 12.92 -14.39
CA THR A 201 0.07 13.39 -13.43
C THR A 201 1.49 13.19 -13.93
N ASP A 202 1.78 12.07 -14.60
CA ASP A 202 3.06 11.79 -15.24
C ASP A 202 3.38 12.81 -16.33
N ALA A 203 2.39 13.20 -17.12
CA ALA A 203 2.54 14.17 -18.20
C ALA A 203 2.62 15.63 -17.73
N LYS A 204 2.34 15.96 -16.46
CA LYS A 204 2.33 17.36 -16.03
C LYS A 204 3.75 17.93 -15.92
N GLY A 205 4.15 18.73 -16.91
CA GLY A 205 5.49 19.30 -17.00
C GLY A 205 5.77 20.43 -15.99
N VAL A 206 7.05 20.81 -15.89
CA VAL A 206 7.55 21.89 -15.00
C VAL A 206 7.29 21.62 -13.50
N GLU A 207 7.05 20.36 -13.15
CA GLU A 207 7.02 19.86 -11.77
C GLU A 207 7.59 18.44 -11.72
N SER A 208 7.96 18.00 -10.52
CA SER A 208 8.28 16.60 -10.28
C SER A 208 7.08 15.74 -10.66
N VAL A 209 7.33 14.62 -11.34
CA VAL A 209 6.29 13.62 -11.60
C VAL A 209 5.59 13.29 -10.28
N GLY A 210 4.25 13.27 -10.27
CA GLY A 210 3.49 13.01 -9.06
C GLY A 210 3.15 14.23 -8.20
N SER A 211 3.83 15.38 -8.37
CA SER A 211 3.73 16.51 -7.42
C SER A 211 2.30 16.98 -7.16
N SER A 212 1.51 17.19 -8.22
CA SER A 212 0.12 17.61 -8.08
C SER A 212 -0.78 16.57 -7.40
N LEU A 213 -0.53 15.28 -7.64
CA LEU A 213 -1.27 14.19 -6.99
C LEU A 213 -0.88 14.07 -5.51
N TYR A 214 0.42 14.14 -5.20
CA TYR A 214 0.94 14.17 -3.84
C TYR A 214 0.31 15.31 -3.04
N GLN A 215 0.30 16.53 -3.58
CA GLN A 215 -0.26 17.70 -2.91
C GLN A 215 -1.75 17.55 -2.59
N ILE A 216 -2.55 16.95 -3.49
CA ILE A 216 -3.98 16.70 -3.26
C ILE A 216 -4.18 15.62 -2.17
N GLY A 217 -3.31 14.61 -2.11
CA GLY A 217 -3.35 13.55 -1.10
C GLY A 217 -2.68 13.89 0.23
N ARG A 218 -1.85 14.95 0.27
CA ARG A 218 -0.86 15.23 1.33
C ARG A 218 -1.45 15.19 2.74
N GLU A 219 -2.54 15.90 2.97
CA GLU A 219 -3.17 15.96 4.31
C GLU A 219 -3.60 14.59 4.81
N ARG A 220 -4.15 13.73 3.93
CA ARG A 220 -4.59 12.37 4.30
C ARG A 220 -3.43 11.42 4.52
N ILE A 221 -2.35 11.57 3.75
CA ILE A 221 -1.10 10.86 3.98
C ILE A 221 -0.56 11.23 5.36
N HIS A 222 -0.47 12.52 5.67
CA HIS A 222 0.05 13.02 6.95
C HIS A 222 -0.86 12.63 8.13
N GLU A 223 -2.19 12.66 7.95
CA GLU A 223 -3.15 12.15 8.94
C GLU A 223 -2.83 10.69 9.30
N TRP A 224 -2.67 9.82 8.30
CA TRP A 224 -2.31 8.41 8.56
C TRP A 224 -0.92 8.24 9.18
N LEU A 225 0.09 8.95 8.67
CA LEU A 225 1.47 8.88 9.16
C LEU A 225 1.58 9.30 10.63
N SER A 226 0.89 10.38 11.02
CA SER A 226 0.92 10.90 12.39
C SER A 226 0.22 10.01 13.42
N GLN A 227 -0.58 9.04 12.98
CA GLN A 227 -1.25 8.07 13.84
C GLN A 227 -0.38 6.84 14.15
N GLN A 228 0.74 6.66 13.43
CA GLN A 228 1.60 5.50 13.60
C GLN A 228 2.46 5.64 14.86
N GLU A 229 2.45 4.62 15.72
CA GLU A 229 3.36 4.51 16.86
C GLU A 229 4.77 4.04 16.44
N ASN A 230 4.85 3.33 15.31
CA ASN A 230 6.06 2.70 14.79
C ASN A 230 6.78 3.59 13.76
N THR A 231 8.06 3.30 13.50
CA THR A 231 8.73 3.85 12.31
C THR A 231 8.06 3.35 11.03
N ILE A 232 8.12 4.17 9.99
CA ILE A 232 7.45 3.89 8.73
C ILE A 232 8.48 3.67 7.63
N HIS A 233 8.42 2.50 6.99
CA HIS A 233 9.11 2.22 5.75
C HIS A 233 8.19 2.56 4.57
N VAL A 234 8.68 3.39 3.64
CA VAL A 234 7.92 3.84 2.47
C VAL A 234 8.48 3.17 1.22
N CYS A 235 7.62 2.66 0.35
CA CYS A 235 8.06 2.15 -0.94
C CYS A 235 7.09 2.47 -2.08
N GLY A 236 7.62 2.47 -3.30
CA GLY A 236 6.81 2.60 -4.50
C GLY A 236 7.62 2.36 -5.77
N VAL A 237 6.95 1.94 -6.83
CA VAL A 237 7.53 1.74 -8.17
C VAL A 237 7.07 2.83 -9.13
N SER A 238 7.94 3.28 -10.04
CA SER A 238 7.60 4.25 -11.09
C SER A 238 7.05 5.56 -10.51
N LEU A 239 5.85 6.02 -10.92
CA LEU A 239 5.14 7.13 -10.29
C LEU A 239 5.02 6.97 -8.75
N GLY A 240 4.81 5.76 -8.25
CA GLY A 240 4.73 5.48 -6.82
C GLY A 240 6.08 5.73 -6.13
N GLY A 241 7.17 5.40 -6.81
CA GLY A 241 8.52 5.76 -6.37
C GLY A 241 8.72 7.28 -6.35
N ALA A 242 8.23 8.01 -7.37
CA ALA A 242 8.28 9.47 -7.38
C ALA A 242 7.49 10.10 -6.21
N LEU A 243 6.30 9.58 -5.89
CA LEU A 243 5.51 10.00 -4.73
C LEU A 243 6.23 9.70 -3.41
N SER A 244 6.96 8.58 -3.34
CA SER A 244 7.80 8.24 -2.18
C SER A 244 8.95 9.24 -2.01
N LEU A 245 9.59 9.66 -3.10
CA LEU A 245 10.64 10.69 -3.09
C LEU A 245 10.10 12.09 -2.75
N LEU A 246 8.87 12.41 -3.14
CA LEU A 246 8.19 13.64 -2.73
C LEU A 246 7.88 13.65 -1.22
N LEU A 247 7.48 12.51 -0.66
CA LEU A 247 7.33 12.36 0.79
C LEU A 247 8.67 12.48 1.52
N ALA A 248 9.76 11.95 0.94
CA ALA A 248 11.10 11.98 1.52
C ALA A 248 11.60 13.41 1.84
N ILE A 249 11.25 14.36 0.98
CA ILE A 249 11.67 15.76 1.12
C ILE A 249 10.65 16.61 1.88
N ASP A 250 9.46 16.09 2.17
CA ASP A 250 8.41 16.83 2.87
C ASP A 250 8.65 16.84 4.38
N LYS A 251 8.03 17.80 5.08
CA LYS A 251 8.10 17.94 6.53
C LYS A 251 6.75 17.60 7.17
N GLY A 252 6.78 16.81 8.23
CA GLY A 252 5.61 16.51 9.05
C GLY A 252 5.97 15.92 10.41
N ASN A 253 4.94 15.65 11.22
CA ASN A 253 5.09 15.04 12.54
C ASN A 253 4.96 13.51 12.43
N TYR A 254 5.98 12.87 11.88
CA TYR A 254 6.07 11.42 11.70
C TYR A 254 7.53 11.00 11.57
N LYS A 255 7.83 9.72 11.76
CA LYS A 255 9.19 9.17 11.65
C LYS A 255 9.28 8.15 10.53
N LEU A 256 10.02 8.50 9.49
CA LEU A 256 10.33 7.60 8.37
C LEU A 256 11.68 6.92 8.64
N SER A 257 11.75 5.60 8.54
CA SER A 257 13.01 4.86 8.69
C SER A 257 13.76 4.77 7.36
N ARG A 258 13.05 4.36 6.32
CA ARG A 258 13.61 4.07 4.99
C ARG A 258 12.60 4.37 3.89
N ILE A 259 13.11 4.75 2.73
CA ILE A 259 12.36 4.98 1.51
C ILE A 259 13.02 4.19 0.37
N ASP A 260 12.33 3.17 -0.13
CA ASP A 260 12.76 2.37 -1.27
C ASP A 260 11.95 2.75 -2.52
N ALA A 261 12.58 3.49 -3.44
CA ALA A 261 11.96 3.90 -4.69
C ALA A 261 12.50 3.05 -5.85
N LEU A 262 11.63 2.23 -6.44
CA LEU A 262 11.95 1.35 -7.56
C LEU A 262 11.67 2.04 -8.89
N ASN A 263 12.68 2.14 -9.75
CA ASN A 263 12.62 2.76 -11.07
C ASN A 263 11.85 4.11 -11.12
N PRO A 264 12.06 5.04 -10.17
CA PRO A 264 11.33 6.30 -10.14
C PRO A 264 11.92 7.29 -11.15
N PRO A 265 11.11 8.19 -11.74
CA PRO A 265 11.67 9.44 -12.26
C PRO A 265 12.22 10.29 -11.10
N GLY A 266 13.30 11.02 -11.36
CA GLY A 266 13.88 11.96 -10.41
C GLY A 266 13.03 13.21 -10.19
N LEU A 267 13.42 14.01 -9.20
CA LEU A 267 12.76 15.28 -8.91
C LEU A 267 12.96 16.27 -10.05
N TYR A 268 12.03 17.19 -10.22
CA TYR A 268 12.25 18.37 -11.04
C TYR A 268 13.19 19.34 -10.32
N ASP A 269 14.10 19.97 -11.07
CA ASP A 269 15.03 20.99 -10.55
C ASP A 269 14.54 22.39 -10.97
N PRO A 270 13.67 23.03 -10.16
CA PRO A 270 13.17 24.36 -10.48
C PRO A 270 14.21 25.44 -10.17
N LEU A 271 14.09 26.60 -10.85
CA LEU A 271 14.87 27.80 -10.51
C LEU A 271 14.62 28.30 -9.07
N PHE A 272 13.45 27.98 -8.51
CA PHE A 272 13.06 28.33 -7.15
C PHE A 272 12.63 27.07 -6.40
N LYS A 273 13.16 26.86 -5.19
CA LYS A 273 12.85 25.71 -4.34
C LYS A 273 11.33 25.57 -4.14
N SER A 274 10.83 24.34 -4.27
CA SER A 274 9.43 24.03 -4.00
C SER A 274 9.08 24.35 -2.54
N GLY A 275 7.87 24.86 -2.29
CA GLY A 275 7.37 25.08 -0.92
C GLY A 275 7.16 23.79 -0.11
N TYR A 276 7.32 22.62 -0.72
CA TYR A 276 7.24 21.31 -0.06
C TYR A 276 8.60 20.59 0.01
N ASP A 277 9.68 21.24 -0.44
CA ASP A 277 11.03 20.68 -0.38
C ASP A 277 11.73 21.19 0.86
N TYR A 278 11.73 20.37 1.90
CA TYR A 278 12.33 20.65 3.21
C TYR A 278 13.60 19.84 3.44
N TRP A 279 14.14 19.12 2.43
CA TRP A 279 15.23 18.15 2.63
C TRP A 279 16.41 18.69 3.45
N ASP A 280 16.87 19.90 3.14
CA ASP A 280 18.01 20.53 3.83
C ASP A 280 17.67 21.06 5.24
N GLU A 281 16.38 21.16 5.57
CA GLU A 281 15.83 21.64 6.83
C GLU A 281 15.39 20.50 7.78
N LEU A 282 15.38 19.25 7.28
CA LEU A 282 15.06 18.08 8.10
C LEU A 282 16.18 17.81 9.09
N SER A 283 15.84 17.75 10.37
CA SER A 283 16.77 17.38 11.46
C SER A 283 17.11 15.89 11.43
N GLU A 284 16.13 15.05 11.10
CA GLU A 284 16.28 13.62 10.92
C GLU A 284 15.85 13.27 9.49
N LYS A 285 16.79 12.80 8.67
CA LYS A 285 16.55 12.38 7.29
C LYS A 285 16.36 10.85 7.25
N PRO A 286 15.33 10.33 6.55
CA PRO A 286 15.24 8.89 6.31
C PRO A 286 16.37 8.41 5.40
N LYS A 287 16.70 7.11 5.46
CA LYS A 287 17.51 6.48 4.43
C LYS A 287 16.71 6.44 3.13
N VAL A 288 17.20 7.05 2.05
CA VAL A 288 16.54 7.04 0.74
C VAL A 288 17.38 6.21 -0.23
N VAL A 289 16.79 5.13 -0.73
CA VAL A 289 17.42 4.20 -1.67
C VAL A 289 16.63 4.15 -2.97
N ILE A 290 17.31 4.43 -4.07
CA ILE A 290 16.73 4.45 -5.42
C ILE A 290 17.30 3.27 -6.19
N GLN A 291 16.44 2.36 -6.62
CA GLN A 291 16.82 1.22 -7.45
C GLN A 291 16.60 1.58 -8.92
N LYS A 292 17.67 1.56 -9.71
CA LYS A 292 17.65 1.69 -11.18
C LYS A 292 17.94 0.33 -11.78
N GLN A 293 16.91 -0.36 -12.25
CA GLN A 293 17.03 -1.70 -12.81
C GLN A 293 17.42 -1.66 -14.29
N GLY A 294 18.45 -2.44 -14.65
CA GLY A 294 18.89 -2.61 -16.03
C GLY A 294 19.01 -1.29 -16.78
N ASP A 295 18.36 -1.22 -17.94
CA ASP A 295 18.33 -0.05 -18.82
C ASP A 295 17.00 0.73 -18.71
N ASP A 296 16.31 0.69 -17.57
CA ASP A 296 15.03 1.37 -17.33
C ASP A 296 15.05 2.85 -17.83
N PRO A 297 14.13 3.24 -18.73
CA PRO A 297 14.12 4.57 -19.31
C PRO A 297 13.52 5.62 -18.36
N VAL A 298 12.67 5.23 -17.41
CA VAL A 298 11.94 6.18 -16.56
C VAL A 298 12.90 6.86 -15.58
N SER A 299 13.81 6.09 -15.00
CA SER A 299 14.80 6.60 -14.07
C SER A 299 15.85 7.48 -14.72
N ALA A 300 15.86 7.65 -16.04
CA ALA A 300 16.83 8.52 -16.73
C ALA A 300 16.55 10.02 -16.54
N PHE A 301 15.34 10.40 -16.11
CA PHE A 301 14.91 11.80 -16.02
C PHE A 301 14.95 12.36 -14.60
N GLY A 302 15.09 13.68 -14.48
CA GLY A 302 15.05 14.40 -13.20
C GLY A 302 16.36 14.33 -12.41
N VAL A 303 16.36 14.86 -11.19
CA VAL A 303 17.53 14.99 -10.31
C VAL A 303 17.32 14.33 -8.96
N TRP A 304 18.43 13.93 -8.35
CA TRP A 304 18.50 13.33 -7.01
C TRP A 304 19.02 14.32 -5.98
N LYS A 305 18.58 14.19 -4.72
CA LYS A 305 19.26 14.88 -3.60
C LYS A 305 20.62 14.23 -3.33
N LYS A 306 21.58 15.03 -2.85
CA LYS A 306 22.99 14.62 -2.72
C LYS A 306 23.21 13.42 -1.80
N ASP A 307 22.40 13.31 -0.75
CA ASP A 307 22.55 12.30 0.30
C ASP A 307 21.77 11.00 -0.01
N TRP A 308 21.14 10.90 -1.18
CA TRP A 308 20.38 9.71 -1.56
C TRP A 308 21.30 8.62 -2.12
N GLU A 309 21.01 7.36 -1.75
CA GLU A 309 21.72 6.19 -2.23
C GLU A 309 21.12 5.73 -3.56
N ILE A 310 21.89 5.85 -4.64
CA ILE A 310 21.47 5.34 -5.95
C ILE A 310 22.10 3.97 -6.18
N LEU A 311 21.27 2.96 -6.36
CA LEU A 311 21.68 1.59 -6.69
C LEU A 311 21.41 1.31 -8.16
N GLN A 312 22.47 1.12 -8.94
CA GLN A 312 22.34 0.49 -10.25
C GLN A 312 22.26 -1.02 -10.04
N VAL A 313 21.14 -1.62 -10.45
CA VAL A 313 20.85 -3.05 -10.32
C VAL A 313 21.05 -3.72 -11.67
N THR A 314 22.04 -4.60 -11.75
CA THR A 314 22.35 -5.36 -12.98
C THR A 314 22.01 -6.83 -12.76
N PRO A 315 20.93 -7.35 -13.38
CA PRO A 315 20.55 -8.76 -13.26
C PRO A 315 21.52 -9.68 -14.00
N PRO A 316 21.45 -11.00 -13.73
CA PRO A 316 21.99 -12.03 -14.61
C PRO A 316 21.36 -11.93 -16.01
N LYS A 317 22.16 -12.19 -17.05
CA LYS A 317 21.73 -12.00 -18.46
C LYS A 317 20.53 -12.88 -18.85
N ASP A 318 20.43 -14.08 -18.29
CA ASP A 318 19.33 -15.01 -18.52
C ASP A 318 18.04 -14.61 -17.77
N LYS A 319 18.13 -13.69 -16.80
CA LYS A 319 17.00 -13.16 -16.02
C LYS A 319 16.58 -11.76 -16.45
N GLN A 320 17.41 -11.06 -17.24
CA GLN A 320 17.09 -9.74 -17.75
C GLN A 320 15.98 -9.82 -18.80
N GLY A 321 15.06 -8.87 -18.74
CA GLY A 321 14.03 -8.69 -19.75
C GLY A 321 14.61 -8.40 -21.14
N PRO A 322 13.85 -8.63 -22.21
CA PRO A 322 14.33 -8.50 -23.59
C PRO A 322 14.48 -7.03 -24.03
N ASN A 323 13.99 -6.08 -23.24
CA ASN A 323 14.03 -4.66 -23.52
C ASN A 323 13.93 -3.83 -22.23
N ALA A 324 14.26 -2.55 -22.36
CA ALA A 324 14.25 -1.56 -21.29
C ALA A 324 12.88 -1.36 -20.60
N PHE A 325 11.77 -1.68 -21.26
CA PHE A 325 10.44 -1.61 -20.64
C PHE A 325 10.21 -2.77 -19.67
N CYS A 326 10.71 -3.96 -19.95
CA CYS A 326 10.67 -5.07 -19.00
C CYS A 326 11.53 -4.79 -17.76
N ASP A 327 12.69 -4.15 -17.94
CA ASP A 327 13.53 -3.69 -16.82
C ASP A 327 12.79 -2.72 -15.88
N HIS A 328 11.75 -2.03 -16.37
CA HIS A 328 10.94 -1.11 -15.57
C HIS A 328 10.09 -1.82 -14.50
N CYS A 329 9.58 -3.02 -14.80
CA CYS A 329 8.56 -3.68 -13.97
C CYS A 329 9.01 -4.99 -13.31
N LEU A 330 10.13 -5.59 -13.76
CA LEU A 330 10.67 -6.81 -13.16
C LEU A 330 11.34 -6.52 -11.81
N ASN A 331 11.48 -7.55 -10.98
CA ASN A 331 12.21 -7.49 -9.72
C ASN A 331 13.51 -8.29 -9.82
N TYR A 332 14.61 -7.61 -10.10
CA TYR A 332 15.92 -8.25 -10.21
C TYR A 332 16.63 -8.49 -8.88
N ALA A 333 16.11 -7.98 -7.76
CA ALA A 333 16.79 -8.10 -6.47
C ALA A 333 16.80 -9.54 -5.92
N GLY A 334 16.01 -10.46 -6.50
CA GLY A 334 15.85 -11.82 -6.01
C GLY A 334 16.99 -12.78 -6.36
N PHE A 335 17.86 -12.45 -7.32
CA PHE A 335 18.85 -13.42 -7.82
C PHE A 335 20.19 -13.31 -7.10
N ALA A 336 20.82 -14.46 -6.83
CA ALA A 336 22.09 -14.52 -6.12
C ALA A 336 23.21 -13.78 -6.87
N GLU A 337 23.15 -13.81 -8.20
CA GLU A 337 24.16 -13.22 -9.08
C GLU A 337 23.89 -11.74 -9.43
N THR A 338 22.75 -11.17 -9.02
CA THR A 338 22.46 -9.74 -9.25
C THR A 338 23.54 -8.87 -8.62
N GLU A 339 24.08 -7.94 -9.41
CA GLU A 339 25.05 -6.96 -8.96
C GLU A 339 24.36 -5.66 -8.57
N PHE A 340 24.69 -5.17 -7.37
CA PHE A 340 24.22 -3.89 -6.84
C PHE A 340 25.40 -2.95 -6.74
N ARG A 341 25.33 -1.83 -7.46
CA ARG A 341 26.41 -0.83 -7.52
C ARG A 341 25.92 0.51 -7.00
N TYR A 342 26.55 0.98 -5.93
CA TYR A 342 26.29 2.32 -5.41
C TYR A 342 26.87 3.37 -6.35
N VAL A 343 26.03 4.33 -6.71
CA VAL A 343 26.36 5.50 -7.53
C VAL A 343 26.08 6.74 -6.71
N ALA A 344 27.08 7.62 -6.60
CA ALA A 344 26.89 8.91 -5.93
C ALA A 344 25.86 9.76 -6.69
N ALA A 345 24.88 10.31 -5.99
CA ALA A 345 23.82 11.14 -6.57
C ALA A 345 24.37 12.30 -7.42
N GLU A 346 25.41 13.01 -6.96
CA GLU A 346 26.04 14.10 -7.72
C GLU A 346 26.70 13.63 -9.01
N TYR A 347 27.22 12.40 -9.05
CA TYR A 347 27.79 11.82 -10.25
C TYR A 347 26.69 11.44 -11.26
N ASP A 348 25.62 10.77 -10.80
CA ASP A 348 24.49 10.40 -11.66
C ASP A 348 23.77 11.66 -12.18
N ASN A 349 23.57 12.68 -11.35
CA ASN A 349 23.00 13.98 -11.74
C ASN A 349 23.82 14.67 -12.83
N ARG A 350 25.17 14.64 -12.76
CA ARG A 350 26.02 15.24 -13.80
C ARG A 350 25.97 14.48 -15.14
N LYS A 351 25.73 13.16 -15.10
CA LYS A 351 25.58 12.35 -16.31
C LYS A 351 24.26 12.66 -17.04
N ARG A 352 23.24 13.12 -16.30
CA ARG A 352 21.96 13.57 -16.85
C ARG A 352 22.13 14.97 -17.43
N ASN A 353 22.13 15.07 -18.75
CA ASN A 353 22.27 16.35 -19.42
C ASN A 353 21.02 17.24 -19.17
N THR A 354 21.22 18.40 -18.54
CA THR A 354 20.19 19.38 -18.18
C THR A 354 19.29 19.77 -19.34
N SER A 355 19.82 19.78 -20.57
CA SER A 355 19.03 20.04 -21.78
C SER A 355 17.96 18.98 -22.04
N TYR A 356 18.22 17.70 -21.76
CA TYR A 356 17.19 16.64 -21.87
C TYR A 356 16.09 16.80 -20.82
N ASN A 357 16.44 17.23 -19.60
CA ASN A 357 15.45 17.48 -18.56
C ASN A 357 14.52 18.64 -18.95
N LEU A 358 15.05 19.71 -19.57
CA LEU A 358 14.24 20.81 -20.08
C LEU A 358 13.35 20.36 -21.25
N ILE A 359 13.91 19.64 -22.23
CA ILE A 359 13.14 19.12 -23.37
C ILE A 359 12.02 18.19 -22.88
N ASN A 360 12.31 17.30 -21.93
CA ASN A 360 11.32 16.43 -21.32
C ASN A 360 10.22 17.23 -20.60
N ALA A 361 10.59 18.25 -19.82
CA ALA A 361 9.60 19.11 -19.16
C ALA A 361 8.70 19.83 -20.16
N LEU A 362 9.24 20.33 -21.28
CA LEU A 362 8.49 20.98 -22.34
C LEU A 362 7.59 19.99 -23.10
N ALA A 363 8.08 18.80 -23.43
CA ALA A 363 7.31 17.75 -24.09
C ALA A 363 6.13 17.29 -23.21
N ARG A 364 6.38 17.05 -21.92
CA ARG A 364 5.34 16.76 -20.91
C ARG A 364 4.31 17.87 -20.88
N THR A 365 4.74 19.12 -20.76
CA THR A 365 3.86 20.31 -20.79
C THR A 365 2.99 20.35 -22.04
N PHE A 366 3.58 20.11 -23.21
CA PHE A 366 2.86 20.08 -24.48
C PHE A 366 1.79 18.99 -24.49
N VAL A 367 2.14 17.76 -24.10
CA VAL A 367 1.19 16.64 -24.02
C VAL A 367 0.05 16.94 -23.06
N TYR A 368 0.37 17.45 -21.87
CA TYR A 368 -0.60 17.74 -20.82
C TYR A 368 -1.62 18.79 -21.26
N TYR A 369 -1.18 19.94 -21.76
CA TYR A 369 -2.08 21.05 -22.09
C TYR A 369 -2.80 20.88 -23.42
N ASN A 370 -2.21 20.24 -24.42
CA ASN A 370 -2.84 20.10 -25.74
C ASN A 370 -3.74 18.87 -25.87
N PHE A 371 -3.49 17.81 -25.10
CA PHE A 371 -4.27 16.57 -25.21
C PHE A 371 -5.03 16.23 -23.93
N LEU A 372 -4.34 16.14 -22.79
CA LEU A 372 -4.94 15.59 -21.57
C LEU A 372 -5.91 16.56 -20.88
N VAL A 373 -5.61 17.86 -20.85
CA VAL A 373 -6.50 18.89 -20.29
C VAL A 373 -7.80 19.00 -21.10
N PRO A 374 -7.78 19.20 -22.43
CA PRO A 374 -9.00 19.22 -23.23
C PRO A 374 -9.80 17.92 -23.13
N TYR A 375 -9.12 16.76 -23.15
CA TYR A 375 -9.78 15.48 -22.98
C TYR A 375 -10.52 15.39 -21.64
N THR A 376 -9.85 15.73 -20.54
CA THR A 376 -10.40 15.59 -19.18
C THR A 376 -11.54 16.55 -18.89
N TYR A 377 -11.44 17.81 -19.34
CA TYR A 377 -12.38 18.86 -18.93
C TYR A 377 -13.43 19.20 -19.98
N VAL A 378 -13.26 18.78 -21.24
CA VAL A 378 -14.20 19.07 -22.33
C VAL A 378 -14.78 17.80 -22.91
N PHE A 379 -13.95 16.98 -23.57
CA PHE A 379 -14.45 15.84 -24.35
C PHE A 379 -15.07 14.75 -23.49
N ARG A 380 -14.41 14.40 -22.38
CA ARG A 380 -14.86 13.33 -21.49
C ARG A 380 -16.17 13.66 -20.77
N PRO A 381 -16.36 14.84 -20.13
CA PRO A 381 -17.66 15.22 -19.56
C PRO A 381 -18.78 15.26 -20.59
N LEU A 382 -18.53 15.75 -21.81
CA LEU A 382 -19.51 15.73 -22.90
C LEU A 382 -19.88 14.30 -23.29
N GLY A 383 -18.89 13.40 -23.39
CA GLY A 383 -19.13 11.97 -23.64
C GLY A 383 -20.03 11.34 -22.58
N TYR A 384 -19.76 11.59 -21.30
CA TYR A 384 -20.61 11.10 -20.20
C TYR A 384 -22.03 11.68 -20.25
N PHE A 385 -22.17 12.97 -20.55
CA PHE A 385 -23.49 13.59 -20.68
C PHE A 385 -24.30 12.95 -21.81
N VAL A 386 -23.68 12.72 -22.97
CA VAL A 386 -24.32 12.04 -24.11
C VAL A 386 -24.67 10.60 -23.73
N LEU A 387 -23.73 9.81 -23.19
CA LEU A 387 -23.99 8.43 -22.79
C LEU A 387 -25.11 8.32 -21.74
N ASN A 388 -25.12 9.18 -20.71
CA ASN A 388 -26.18 9.17 -19.70
C ASN A 388 -27.54 9.59 -20.28
N LYS A 389 -27.57 10.57 -21.19
CA LYS A 389 -28.81 11.06 -21.82
C LYS A 389 -29.42 10.02 -22.77
N PHE A 390 -28.60 9.18 -23.40
CA PHE A 390 -29.06 8.22 -24.42
C PHE A 390 -29.14 6.77 -23.92
N PHE A 391 -28.39 6.37 -22.89
CA PHE A 391 -28.26 4.96 -22.50
C PHE A 391 -28.54 4.64 -21.03
N ILE A 392 -28.68 5.62 -20.12
CA ILE A 392 -28.92 5.35 -18.70
C ILE A 392 -30.22 6.03 -18.23
N ARG A 393 -31.32 5.30 -18.37
CA ARG A 393 -32.62 5.60 -17.73
C ARG A 393 -33.09 4.43 -16.86
N GLU A 394 -32.19 3.85 -16.09
CA GLU A 394 -32.40 2.85 -15.02
C GLU A 394 -31.04 2.87 -14.29
N ASP A 395 -30.87 3.25 -13.03
CA ASP A 395 -31.47 2.65 -11.85
C ASP A 395 -31.20 3.59 -10.65
N ASN A 396 -32.19 4.40 -10.26
CA ASN A 396 -32.06 5.43 -9.21
C ASN A 396 -32.76 5.03 -7.90
N ARG A 397 -32.75 3.73 -7.56
CA ARG A 397 -33.29 3.25 -6.29
C ARG A 397 -32.45 2.11 -5.72
N THR A 398 -31.28 2.43 -5.15
CA THR A 398 -30.68 1.82 -3.92
C THR A 398 -29.18 2.17 -3.75
N VAL A 399 -28.79 3.45 -3.88
CA VAL A 399 -27.40 3.87 -3.60
C VAL A 399 -27.37 5.03 -2.61
N GLU A 400 -27.96 4.82 -1.43
CA GLU A 400 -27.80 5.72 -0.29
C GLU A 400 -27.34 4.88 0.90
N ASN A 401 -26.01 4.86 1.11
CA ASN A 401 -25.29 4.70 2.39
C ASN A 401 -23.78 4.41 2.19
N ASN A 402 -23.32 4.10 0.97
CA ASN A 402 -21.91 3.81 0.65
C ASN A 402 -21.33 4.69 -0.49
N SER A 403 -21.89 5.86 -0.77
CA SER A 403 -21.47 6.68 -1.94
C SER A 403 -20.06 7.30 -1.80
N GLU A 404 -19.50 7.36 -0.58
CA GLU A 404 -18.17 7.95 -0.34
C GLU A 404 -17.01 6.96 -0.67
N LEU A 405 -17.22 5.65 -0.50
CA LEU A 405 -16.18 4.65 -0.76
C LEU A 405 -16.04 4.33 -2.24
N ALA A 406 -14.79 4.17 -2.69
CA ALA A 406 -14.51 3.68 -4.03
C ALA A 406 -15.06 2.27 -4.19
N LYS A 407 -15.56 1.90 -5.38
CA LYS A 407 -16.08 0.55 -5.63
C LYS A 407 -15.08 -0.53 -5.22
N ILE A 408 -13.80 -0.23 -5.39
CA ILE A 408 -12.65 -1.10 -5.12
C ILE A 408 -12.33 -1.31 -3.63
N HIS A 409 -12.98 -0.57 -2.74
CA HIS A 409 -12.85 -0.71 -1.29
C HIS A 409 -14.20 -0.96 -0.61
N ARG A 410 -15.24 -1.31 -1.38
CA ARG A 410 -16.55 -1.64 -0.82
C ARG A 410 -16.50 -2.94 -0.03
N PRO A 411 -17.23 -3.04 1.09
CA PRO A 411 -17.25 -4.26 1.91
C PRO A 411 -17.87 -5.47 1.21
N THR A 412 -18.61 -5.25 0.11
CA THR A 412 -19.22 -6.28 -0.73
C THR A 412 -18.25 -6.99 -1.66
N LEU A 413 -16.99 -6.56 -1.72
CA LEU A 413 -15.97 -7.23 -2.52
C LEU A 413 -15.66 -8.62 -1.97
N LEU A 414 -15.36 -9.55 -2.87
CA LEU A 414 -14.98 -10.90 -2.51
C LEU A 414 -13.68 -10.89 -1.70
N ARG A 415 -13.73 -11.59 -0.57
CA ARG A 415 -12.61 -11.70 0.36
C ARG A 415 -12.07 -13.13 0.36
N ASN A 416 -10.77 -13.26 0.56
CA ASN A 416 -10.12 -14.54 0.81
C ASN A 416 -10.43 -15.00 2.25
N PRO A 417 -11.08 -16.16 2.46
CA PRO A 417 -11.56 -16.56 3.78
C PRO A 417 -10.48 -16.63 4.87
N THR A 418 -9.24 -16.96 4.51
CA THR A 418 -8.09 -17.06 5.44
C THR A 418 -7.47 -15.70 5.78
N MET A 419 -7.71 -14.68 4.96
CA MET A 419 -7.21 -13.33 5.14
C MET A 419 -8.29 -12.37 5.68
N ASP A 420 -9.57 -12.73 5.58
CA ASP A 420 -10.68 -11.91 6.06
C ASP A 420 -10.61 -11.68 7.57
N MET A 421 -10.45 -10.41 7.95
CA MET A 421 -10.33 -9.98 9.35
C MET A 421 -11.65 -10.08 10.13
N TYR A 422 -12.78 -10.19 9.43
CA TYR A 422 -14.12 -10.26 10.01
C TYR A 422 -14.63 -11.69 10.18
N ASN A 423 -13.97 -12.67 9.54
CA ASN A 423 -14.31 -14.08 9.64
C ASN A 423 -14.08 -14.60 11.07
N THR A 424 -15.11 -15.22 11.67
CA THR A 424 -15.06 -15.78 13.02
C THR A 424 -14.07 -16.94 13.16
N ASN A 425 -13.79 -17.67 12.07
CA ASN A 425 -12.80 -18.73 12.05
C ASN A 425 -11.37 -18.19 12.19
N ASN A 426 -11.16 -16.91 11.90
CA ASN A 426 -9.87 -16.22 12.06
C ASN A 426 -9.78 -15.47 13.39
N SER A 427 -10.62 -15.81 14.37
CA SER A 427 -10.56 -15.17 15.69
C SER A 427 -9.25 -15.48 16.40
N ILE A 428 -8.77 -14.50 17.15
CA ILE A 428 -7.56 -14.58 17.95
C ILE A 428 -7.89 -14.40 19.42
N GLU A 429 -6.96 -14.79 20.27
CA GLU A 429 -6.93 -14.38 21.67
C GLU A 429 -6.05 -13.14 21.81
N MET A 430 -6.51 -12.18 22.60
CA MET A 430 -5.72 -11.02 22.99
C MET A 430 -5.83 -10.79 24.48
N ASP A 431 -4.71 -10.42 25.09
CA ASP A 431 -4.66 -10.11 26.50
C ASP A 431 -5.06 -8.65 26.75
N LEU A 432 -6.08 -8.46 27.59
CA LEU A 432 -6.55 -7.15 28.03
C LEU A 432 -6.64 -7.10 29.54
N THR A 433 -6.13 -6.03 30.13
CA THR A 433 -6.35 -5.75 31.55
C THR A 433 -7.80 -5.35 31.81
N TYR A 434 -8.30 -5.57 33.02
CA TYR A 434 -9.61 -5.04 33.43
C TYR A 434 -9.72 -3.52 33.25
N LYS A 435 -8.63 -2.78 33.46
CA LYS A 435 -8.54 -1.35 33.16
C LYS A 435 -8.82 -1.04 31.69
N GLN A 436 -8.18 -1.77 30.77
CA GLN A 436 -8.40 -1.59 29.32
C GLN A 436 -9.82 -1.98 28.91
N ILE A 437 -10.34 -3.09 29.43
CA ILE A 437 -11.72 -3.53 29.18
C ILE A 437 -12.72 -2.46 29.63
N SER A 438 -12.53 -1.95 30.86
CA SER A 438 -13.39 -0.92 31.42
C SER A 438 -13.34 0.37 30.60
N THR A 439 -12.14 0.81 30.23
CA THR A 439 -11.91 2.00 29.40
C THR A 439 -12.59 1.86 28.04
N TYR A 440 -12.35 0.75 27.35
CA TYR A 440 -12.95 0.46 26.05
C TYR A 440 -14.48 0.46 26.11
N TYR A 441 -15.07 -0.25 27.06
CA TYR A 441 -16.53 -0.34 27.15
C TYR A 441 -17.17 0.96 27.63
N LYS A 442 -16.52 1.73 28.52
CA LYS A 442 -17.02 3.04 28.95
C LYS A 442 -17.16 3.99 27.76
N VAL A 443 -16.13 4.06 26.94
CA VAL A 443 -16.14 4.92 25.77
C VAL A 443 -17.09 4.37 24.69
N MET A 444 -16.94 3.11 24.29
CA MET A 444 -17.73 2.57 23.18
C MET A 444 -19.20 2.38 23.50
N ARG A 445 -19.58 2.04 24.75
CA ARG A 445 -20.99 1.92 25.12
C ARG A 445 -21.59 3.28 25.45
N CYS A 446 -20.97 4.04 26.34
CA CYS A 446 -21.59 5.25 26.88
C CYS A 446 -21.40 6.45 25.96
N LEU A 447 -20.18 6.70 25.46
CA LEU A 447 -19.88 7.87 24.63
C LEU A 447 -20.34 7.69 23.17
N VAL A 448 -19.96 6.57 22.54
CA VAL A 448 -20.24 6.34 21.11
C VAL A 448 -21.64 5.78 20.87
N LYS A 449 -22.08 4.80 21.68
CA LYS A 449 -23.37 4.10 21.44
C LYS A 449 -24.53 4.59 22.30
N LYS A 450 -24.29 5.51 23.24
CA LYS A 450 -25.29 6.03 24.19
C LYS A 450 -26.06 4.93 24.93
N LYS A 451 -25.34 3.89 25.39
CA LYS A 451 -25.88 2.77 26.18
C LYS A 451 -25.33 2.83 27.60
N ASP A 452 -26.11 2.33 28.55
CA ASP A 452 -25.64 2.12 29.92
C ASP A 452 -24.40 1.24 29.94
N TYR A 453 -23.49 1.54 30.87
CA TYR A 453 -22.27 0.78 31.04
C TYR A 453 -22.60 -0.68 31.33
N LEU A 454 -23.32 -0.93 32.42
CA LEU A 454 -23.85 -2.25 32.75
C LEU A 454 -25.01 -2.62 31.82
N SER A 455 -25.05 -3.87 31.41
CA SER A 455 -26.14 -4.40 30.58
C SER A 455 -27.27 -4.89 31.48
N ASN A 456 -28.51 -4.50 31.20
CA ASN A 456 -29.69 -5.04 31.90
C ASN A 456 -29.98 -6.50 31.54
N GLN A 457 -29.41 -6.99 30.44
CA GLN A 457 -29.53 -8.38 29.98
C GLN A 457 -28.31 -9.20 30.36
N GLU A 458 -28.55 -10.30 31.07
CA GLU A 458 -27.58 -11.34 31.34
C GLU A 458 -27.43 -12.20 30.08
N SER A 459 -26.27 -12.11 29.44
CA SER A 459 -25.93 -12.86 28.24
C SER A 459 -24.49 -13.31 28.36
N GLU A 460 -24.18 -14.49 27.86
CA GLU A 460 -22.81 -14.97 27.79
C GLU A 460 -21.93 -13.96 27.04
N SER A 461 -20.72 -13.77 27.55
CA SER A 461 -19.74 -12.93 26.88
C SER A 461 -19.33 -13.62 25.58
N LYS A 462 -19.47 -12.90 24.45
CA LYS A 462 -18.94 -13.36 23.17
C LYS A 462 -17.41 -13.44 23.12
N HIS A 463 -16.73 -13.00 24.17
CA HIS A 463 -15.29 -12.75 24.19
C HIS A 463 -14.54 -13.45 25.32
N VAL A 464 -15.24 -13.89 26.37
CA VAL A 464 -14.61 -14.52 27.53
C VAL A 464 -15.43 -15.76 27.87
N GLN A 465 -14.80 -16.93 27.83
CA GLN A 465 -15.47 -18.19 28.15
C GLN A 465 -15.95 -18.19 29.61
N ASP A 466 -17.07 -18.87 29.86
CA ASP A 466 -17.66 -19.09 31.18
C ASP A 466 -17.94 -17.82 32.00
N MET A 467 -18.11 -16.68 31.33
CA MET A 467 -18.41 -15.41 31.97
C MET A 467 -19.53 -14.68 31.26
N SER A 468 -20.53 -14.21 32.00
CA SER A 468 -21.53 -13.31 31.44
C SER A 468 -20.90 -11.96 31.12
N LYS A 469 -21.41 -11.27 30.09
CA LYS A 469 -20.96 -9.92 29.76
C LYS A 469 -21.17 -8.94 30.91
N ARG A 470 -22.24 -9.12 31.71
CA ARG A 470 -22.51 -8.29 32.88
C ARG A 470 -21.44 -8.50 33.94
N THR A 471 -21.14 -9.75 34.28
CA THR A 471 -20.08 -10.11 35.23
C THR A 471 -18.72 -9.57 34.79
N LEU A 472 -18.39 -9.64 33.50
CA LEU A 472 -17.16 -9.07 32.95
C LEU A 472 -17.07 -7.56 33.22
N LEU A 473 -18.15 -6.83 32.95
CA LEU A 473 -18.21 -5.38 33.14
C LEU A 473 -18.16 -4.99 34.62
N GLU A 474 -18.88 -5.70 35.48
CA GLU A 474 -18.85 -5.53 36.94
C GLU A 474 -17.43 -5.77 37.49
N LYS A 475 -16.78 -6.87 37.09
CA LYS A 475 -15.38 -7.14 37.46
C LYS A 475 -14.44 -6.04 36.97
N SER A 476 -14.64 -5.54 35.75
CA SER A 476 -13.79 -4.48 35.18
C SER A 476 -13.97 -3.11 35.86
N LEU A 477 -15.14 -2.83 36.44
CA LEU A 477 -15.35 -1.66 37.29
C LEU A 477 -14.71 -1.85 38.67
N ALA A 478 -14.94 -2.99 39.30
CA ALA A 478 -14.39 -3.30 40.62
C ALA A 478 -12.84 -3.29 40.62
N HIS A 479 -12.24 -3.70 39.50
CA HIS A 479 -10.80 -3.81 39.32
C HIS A 479 -10.22 -2.79 38.33
N GLN A 480 -10.84 -1.62 38.21
CA GLN A 480 -10.43 -0.58 37.25
C GLN A 480 -8.99 -0.07 37.47
N GLY A 481 -8.44 -0.27 38.68
CA GLY A 481 -7.04 0.01 39.03
C GLY A 481 -6.10 -1.20 39.00
N SER A 482 -6.57 -2.40 38.62
CA SER A 482 -5.73 -3.61 38.60
C SER A 482 -5.16 -3.87 37.21
N ASP A 483 -3.96 -4.43 37.19
CA ASP A 483 -3.31 -4.97 35.99
C ASP A 483 -3.65 -6.45 35.75
N VAL A 484 -4.75 -6.94 36.32
CA VAL A 484 -5.21 -8.32 36.08
C VAL A 484 -5.61 -8.47 34.62
N VAL A 485 -4.94 -9.41 33.96
CA VAL A 485 -5.11 -9.73 32.54
C VAL A 485 -6.24 -10.74 32.33
N VAL A 486 -7.02 -10.55 31.28
CA VAL A 486 -8.09 -11.44 30.83
C VAL A 486 -7.84 -11.77 29.36
N SER A 487 -7.83 -13.07 29.03
CA SER A 487 -7.82 -13.52 27.63
C SER A 487 -9.17 -13.20 26.98
N PHE A 488 -9.11 -12.46 25.88
CA PHE A 488 -10.27 -11.92 25.17
C PHE A 488 -10.28 -12.45 23.74
N LYS A 489 -11.24 -13.30 23.42
CA LYS A 489 -11.42 -13.88 22.08
C LYS A 489 -12.20 -12.93 21.18
N ALA A 490 -11.63 -12.58 20.03
CA ALA A 490 -12.25 -11.67 19.07
C ALA A 490 -11.76 -11.92 17.63
N THR A 491 -12.58 -11.52 16.63
CA THR A 491 -12.09 -11.46 15.25
C THR A 491 -10.94 -10.46 15.14
N LYS A 492 -10.04 -10.63 14.17
CA LYS A 492 -8.89 -9.72 13.96
C LYS A 492 -9.35 -8.26 13.83
N ALA A 493 -10.41 -8.00 13.06
CA ALA A 493 -10.98 -6.66 12.91
C ALA A 493 -11.47 -6.08 14.24
N LYS A 494 -12.08 -6.92 15.10
CA LYS A 494 -12.55 -6.48 16.42
C LYS A 494 -11.37 -6.20 17.36
N ALA A 495 -10.34 -7.05 17.36
CA ALA A 495 -9.13 -6.85 18.14
C ALA A 495 -8.39 -5.57 17.73
N ALA A 496 -8.22 -5.36 16.42
CA ALA A 496 -7.65 -4.15 15.84
C ALA A 496 -8.42 -2.90 16.28
N HIS A 497 -9.75 -2.92 16.17
CA HIS A 497 -10.59 -1.81 16.62
C HIS A 497 -10.43 -1.55 18.13
N ILE A 498 -10.41 -2.59 18.99
CA ILE A 498 -10.20 -2.40 20.43
C ILE A 498 -8.88 -1.67 20.68
N LYS A 499 -7.77 -2.15 20.08
CA LYS A 499 -6.46 -1.53 20.24
C LYS A 499 -6.44 -0.08 19.79
N HIS A 500 -6.90 0.18 18.57
CA HIS A 500 -6.94 1.53 18.01
C HIS A 500 -7.80 2.48 18.86
N THR A 501 -8.94 2.03 19.39
CA THR A 501 -9.74 2.81 20.33
C THR A 501 -8.98 3.16 21.60
N LEU A 502 -8.24 2.20 22.18
CA LEU A 502 -7.43 2.45 23.37
C LEU A 502 -6.29 3.43 23.09
N THR A 503 -5.62 3.33 21.94
CA THR A 503 -4.59 4.28 21.49
C THR A 503 -5.17 5.69 21.32
N LEU A 504 -6.30 5.84 20.64
CA LEU A 504 -6.96 7.15 20.48
C LEU A 504 -7.34 7.79 21.82
N ILE A 505 -7.84 6.99 22.77
CA ILE A 505 -8.15 7.48 24.12
C ILE A 505 -6.88 7.96 24.83
N HIS A 506 -5.77 7.23 24.69
CA HIS A 506 -4.49 7.61 25.28
C HIS A 506 -3.93 8.90 24.68
N GLN A 507 -4.00 9.05 23.36
CA GLN A 507 -3.47 10.22 22.64
C GLN A 507 -4.30 11.49 22.83
N ILE A 508 -5.64 11.37 22.77
CA ILE A 508 -6.53 12.53 22.83
C ILE A 508 -6.88 12.91 24.28
N GLY A 509 -6.93 11.93 25.18
CA GLY A 509 -7.39 12.10 26.55
C GLY A 509 -8.90 12.28 26.67
N PHE A 510 -9.42 12.15 27.89
CA PHE A 510 -10.84 12.32 28.18
C PHE A 510 -11.29 13.79 28.21
N ASP A 511 -10.35 14.72 28.39
CA ASP A 511 -10.64 16.14 28.53
C ASP A 511 -11.17 16.76 27.23
N ASN A 512 -10.79 16.19 26.07
CA ASN A 512 -11.29 16.60 24.76
C ASN A 512 -12.40 15.65 24.26
N GLN A 513 -13.46 15.51 25.07
CA GLN A 513 -14.50 14.50 24.87
C GLN A 513 -15.22 14.62 23.51
N GLU A 514 -15.44 15.84 22.99
CA GLU A 514 -16.13 16.04 21.71
C GLU A 514 -15.28 15.55 20.52
N TYR A 515 -14.00 15.95 20.49
CA TYR A 515 -13.07 15.49 19.47
C TYR A 515 -12.85 13.98 19.56
N LEU A 516 -12.64 13.44 20.77
CA LEU A 516 -12.50 12.00 21.01
C LEU A 516 -13.73 11.23 20.48
N LYS A 517 -14.94 11.71 20.78
CA LYS A 517 -16.18 11.10 20.31
C LYS A 517 -16.24 11.07 18.78
N ARG A 518 -15.99 12.20 18.11
CA ARG A 518 -16.04 12.30 16.65
C ARG A 518 -15.05 11.34 15.98
N THR A 519 -13.82 11.29 16.48
CA THR A 519 -12.77 10.40 15.95
C THR A 519 -13.14 8.93 16.14
N LEU A 520 -13.67 8.57 17.30
CA LEU A 520 -14.11 7.20 17.58
C LEU A 520 -15.38 6.79 16.83
N GLU A 521 -16.30 7.72 16.55
CA GLU A 521 -17.46 7.47 15.70
C GLU A 521 -17.02 7.15 14.26
N LYS A 522 -16.07 7.92 13.69
CA LYS A 522 -15.47 7.64 12.37
C LYS A 522 -14.81 6.25 12.35
N SER A 523 -13.97 5.95 13.34
CA SER A 523 -13.31 4.64 13.47
C SER A 523 -14.33 3.48 13.61
N TYR A 524 -15.37 3.66 14.41
CA TYR A 524 -16.41 2.66 14.61
C TYR A 524 -17.26 2.43 13.36
N GLN A 525 -17.56 3.49 12.61
CA GLN A 525 -18.25 3.38 11.31
C GLN A 525 -17.42 2.56 10.33
N SER A 526 -16.13 2.85 10.17
CA SER A 526 -15.21 2.06 9.33
C SER A 526 -15.21 0.57 9.72
N TYR A 527 -15.14 0.27 11.02
CA TYR A 527 -15.25 -1.11 11.51
C TYR A 527 -16.63 -1.74 11.21
N CYS A 528 -17.72 -0.99 11.30
CA CYS A 528 -19.05 -1.52 11.01
C CYS A 528 -19.27 -1.81 9.52
N LEU A 529 -18.66 -1.03 8.62
CA LEU A 529 -18.77 -1.25 7.17
C LEU A 529 -18.27 -2.65 6.78
N GLY A 530 -17.14 -3.11 7.35
CA GLY A 530 -16.58 -4.42 7.04
C GLY A 530 -17.40 -5.63 7.52
N LYS A 531 -18.37 -5.42 8.43
CA LYS A 531 -19.23 -6.49 8.93
C LYS A 531 -20.32 -6.93 7.96
N GLN A 532 -20.58 -6.17 6.90
CA GLN A 532 -21.54 -6.60 5.90
C GLN A 532 -20.94 -7.78 5.12
N SER A 533 -21.76 -8.82 4.90
CA SER A 533 -21.45 -10.17 4.37
C SER A 533 -20.86 -11.19 5.37
N SER A 534 -21.63 -11.52 6.42
CA SER A 534 -21.61 -12.86 7.04
C SER A 534 -23.02 -13.41 7.09
#